data_AF-A0A7S2YPE4-F1
#
_entry.id   AF-A0A7S2YPE4-F1
#
_cell.length_a   1.000
_cell.length_b   1.000
_cell.length_c   1.000
_cell.angle_alpha   90.00
_cell.angle_beta   90.00
_cell.angle_gamma   90.00
#
_symmetry.space_group_name_H-M   'P 1'
#
loop_
_entity.id
_entity.type
_entity.pdbx_description
1 polymer ?
#
loop_
_entity_poly.entity_id
_entity_poly.type
_entity_poly.pdbx_seq_one_letter_code
_entity_poly.pdbx_strand_id
1 'polypeptide(L)'
;MAAQPVMLNEEEFRHLGLSLQQGPKGTKRDHQNFVAHYGSTPLQMAMIWQDLHLHGLIPVRANPIHFFWALHLLKCYKTEYVHGAFCRRSRENAIRWSWFYIRAIRRLKEFKVLWPQFTPNVATIFATVDGVHCSTEEIKGFNRQNWSHKFNGPALS
;
A
#
# COMPACT_ATOMS: atom_id res chain seq x y z
N MET A 1 20.26 -29.16 5.17
CA MET A 1 18.88 -28.92 4.71
C MET A 1 18.73 -27.46 4.34
N ALA A 2 18.39 -27.14 3.08
CA ALA A 2 18.14 -25.76 2.67
C ALA A 2 16.87 -25.24 3.37
N ALA A 3 16.92 -24.03 3.95
CA ALA A 3 15.75 -23.41 4.55
C ALA A 3 14.77 -23.00 3.43
N GLN A 4 13.49 -23.26 3.61
CA GLN A 4 12.44 -22.81 2.68
C GLN A 4 11.84 -21.49 3.16
N PRO A 5 11.39 -20.61 2.24
CA PRO A 5 10.78 -19.34 2.59
C PRO A 5 9.42 -19.55 3.28
N VAL A 6 9.09 -18.67 4.21
CA VAL A 6 7.76 -18.67 4.86
C VAL A 6 6.76 -18.06 3.90
N MET A 7 6.02 -18.89 3.17
CA MET A 7 4.99 -18.47 2.24
C MET A 7 3.65 -18.47 2.94
N LEU A 8 3.10 -17.27 3.19
CA LEU A 8 1.78 -17.14 3.79
C LEU A 8 0.72 -16.97 2.69
N ASN A 9 -0.42 -17.63 2.87
CA ASN A 9 -1.61 -17.47 2.03
C ASN A 9 -2.47 -16.27 2.50
N GLU A 10 -3.56 -16.00 1.77
CA GLU A 10 -4.47 -14.88 2.08
C GLU A 10 -5.04 -14.93 3.51
N GLU A 11 -5.50 -16.10 3.94
CA GLU A 11 -6.16 -16.28 5.24
C GLU A 11 -5.16 -16.14 6.39
N GLU A 12 -3.95 -16.67 6.24
CA GLU A 12 -2.85 -16.49 7.18
C GLU A 12 -2.44 -15.02 7.31
N PHE A 13 -2.35 -14.30 6.18
CA PHE A 13 -2.12 -12.85 6.19
C PHE A 13 -3.24 -12.10 6.89
N ARG A 14 -4.49 -12.46 6.62
CA ARG A 14 -5.66 -11.85 7.28
C ARG A 14 -5.59 -12.05 8.79
N HIS A 15 -5.40 -13.29 9.25
CA HIS A 15 -5.32 -13.62 10.67
C HIS A 15 -4.15 -12.93 11.35
N LEU A 16 -2.96 -12.95 10.74
CA LEU A 16 -1.78 -12.31 11.28
C LEU A 16 -1.97 -10.80 11.39
N GLY A 17 -2.45 -10.13 10.34
CA GLY A 17 -2.67 -8.69 10.37
C GLY A 17 -3.73 -8.28 11.40
N LEU A 18 -4.87 -8.97 11.46
CA LEU A 18 -5.88 -8.71 12.49
C LEU A 18 -5.36 -8.99 13.91
N SER A 19 -4.41 -9.92 14.08
CA SER A 19 -3.79 -10.19 15.37
C SER A 19 -2.92 -9.03 15.90
N LEU A 20 -2.36 -8.22 14.99
CA LEU A 20 -1.49 -7.09 15.31
C LEU A 20 -2.28 -5.82 15.65
N GLN A 21 -3.54 -5.75 15.22
CA GLN A 21 -4.42 -4.61 15.50
C GLN A 21 -4.93 -4.64 16.95
N GLN A 22 -5.13 -3.46 17.51
CA GLN A 22 -5.84 -3.30 18.78
C GLN A 22 -7.31 -3.03 18.46
N GLY A 23 -8.21 -3.89 18.94
CA GLY A 23 -9.65 -3.74 18.75
C GLY A 23 -10.41 -5.06 18.77
N PRO A 24 -11.76 -5.00 18.76
CA PRO A 24 -12.61 -6.19 18.68
C PRO A 24 -12.37 -6.91 17.34
N LYS A 25 -12.21 -8.23 17.40
CA LYS A 25 -11.98 -9.12 16.24
C LYS A 25 -13.29 -9.82 15.86
N GLY A 26 -13.40 -10.30 14.63
CA GLY A 26 -14.57 -11.04 14.15
C GLY A 26 -15.76 -10.14 13.84
N THR A 27 -15.52 -8.85 13.62
CA THR A 27 -16.58 -7.90 13.31
C THR A 27 -16.89 -7.94 11.81
N LYS A 28 -18.12 -7.54 11.44
CA LYS A 28 -18.49 -7.30 10.03
C LYS A 28 -17.57 -6.29 9.31
N ARG A 29 -16.79 -5.51 10.07
CA ARG A 29 -15.89 -4.47 9.58
C ARG A 29 -14.42 -4.90 9.54
N ASP A 30 -14.09 -6.16 9.85
CA ASP A 30 -12.69 -6.62 9.89
C ASP A 30 -11.95 -6.36 8.58
N HIS A 31 -12.62 -6.54 7.44
CA HIS A 31 -12.03 -6.24 6.14
C HIS A 31 -11.72 -4.74 5.97
N GLN A 32 -12.65 -3.87 6.35
CA GLN A 32 -12.47 -2.42 6.30
C GLN A 32 -11.36 -1.97 7.26
N ASN A 33 -11.33 -2.53 8.47
CA ASN A 33 -10.31 -2.25 9.47
C ASN A 33 -8.92 -2.70 8.99
N PHE A 34 -8.82 -3.85 8.33
CA PHE A 34 -7.59 -4.35 7.73
C PHE A 34 -7.04 -3.39 6.69
N VAL A 35 -7.87 -3.02 5.70
CA VAL A 35 -7.49 -2.07 4.64
C VAL A 35 -7.19 -0.68 5.21
N ALA A 36 -7.90 -0.25 6.25
CA ALA A 36 -7.63 1.02 6.92
C ALA A 36 -6.23 1.07 7.55
N HIS A 37 -5.75 -0.04 8.11
CA HIS A 37 -4.43 -0.11 8.73
C HIS A 37 -3.29 -0.35 7.73
N TYR A 38 -3.50 -1.19 6.71
CA TYR A 38 -2.42 -1.66 5.84
C TYR A 38 -2.50 -1.16 4.39
N GLY A 39 -3.61 -0.53 4.01
CA GLY A 39 -3.81 0.10 2.71
C GLY A 39 -4.26 -0.84 1.60
N SER A 40 -4.13 -2.16 1.78
CA SER A 40 -4.43 -3.18 0.76
C SER A 40 -5.15 -4.38 1.37
N THR A 41 -5.71 -5.24 0.52
CA THR A 41 -6.36 -6.47 0.96
C THR A 41 -5.33 -7.54 1.37
N PRO A 42 -5.72 -8.54 2.19
CA PRO A 42 -4.82 -9.63 2.57
C PRO A 42 -4.26 -10.39 1.36
N LEU A 43 -5.07 -10.61 0.32
CA LEU A 43 -4.65 -11.27 -0.92
C LEU A 43 -3.52 -10.50 -1.62
N GLN A 44 -3.70 -9.19 -1.81
CA GLN A 44 -2.69 -8.34 -2.46
C GLN A 44 -1.38 -8.34 -1.66
N MET A 45 -1.47 -8.33 -0.33
CA MET A 45 -0.32 -8.39 0.56
C MET A 45 0.41 -9.74 0.47
N ALA A 46 -0.33 -10.84 0.40
CA ALA A 46 0.23 -12.17 0.19
C ALA A 46 0.96 -12.24 -1.15
N MET A 47 0.38 -11.73 -2.23
CA MET A 47 1.04 -11.67 -3.54
C MET A 47 2.34 -10.86 -3.47
N ILE A 48 2.32 -9.66 -2.90
CA ILE A 48 3.52 -8.82 -2.74
C ILE A 48 4.60 -9.57 -1.94
N TRP A 49 4.22 -10.24 -0.85
CA TRP A 49 5.14 -11.02 -0.03
C TRP A 49 5.79 -12.17 -0.82
N GLN A 50 5.01 -12.88 -1.62
CA GLN A 50 5.51 -13.94 -2.49
C GLN A 50 6.48 -13.40 -3.54
N ASP A 51 6.17 -12.27 -4.18
CA ASP A 51 7.05 -11.64 -5.16
C ASP A 51 8.38 -11.18 -4.55
N LEU A 52 8.34 -10.65 -3.32
CA LEU A 52 9.56 -10.26 -2.60
C LEU A 52 10.50 -11.45 -2.39
N HIS A 53 9.95 -12.63 -2.06
CA HIS A 53 10.73 -13.86 -1.96
C HIS A 53 11.19 -14.37 -3.33
N LEU A 54 10.30 -14.38 -4.32
CA LEU A 54 10.59 -14.84 -5.68
C LEU A 54 11.78 -14.10 -6.29
N HIS A 55 11.84 -12.78 -6.12
CA HIS A 55 12.92 -11.93 -6.63
C HIS A 55 14.11 -11.80 -5.66
N GLY A 56 14.14 -12.56 -4.56
CA GLY A 56 15.25 -12.53 -3.59
C GLY A 56 15.45 -11.17 -2.91
N LEU A 57 14.41 -10.35 -2.84
CA LEU A 57 14.47 -9.00 -2.26
C LEU A 57 14.41 -9.00 -0.73
N ILE A 58 14.01 -10.13 -0.14
CA ILE A 58 13.98 -10.36 1.31
C ILE A 58 14.63 -11.71 1.67
N PRO A 59 15.19 -11.85 2.88
CA PRO A 59 15.79 -13.11 3.33
C PRO A 59 14.79 -14.26 3.39
N VAL A 60 15.25 -15.50 3.23
CA VAL A 60 14.39 -16.70 3.34
C VAL A 60 13.64 -16.79 4.68
N ARG A 61 14.29 -16.39 5.78
CA ARG A 61 13.70 -16.36 7.14
C ARG A 61 13.15 -14.97 7.51
N ALA A 62 12.68 -14.22 6.52
CA ALA A 62 12.07 -12.92 6.72
C ALA A 62 10.86 -13.03 7.65
N ASN A 63 10.72 -12.07 8.58
CA ASN A 63 9.59 -12.02 9.49
C ASN A 63 8.44 -11.22 8.86
N PRO A 64 7.26 -11.82 8.63
CA PRO A 64 6.10 -11.14 8.02
C PRO A 64 5.55 -10.00 8.89
N ILE A 65 5.75 -10.01 10.22
CA ILE A 65 5.31 -8.93 11.11
C ILE A 65 5.99 -7.61 10.74
N HIS A 66 7.27 -7.65 10.41
CA HIS A 66 8.01 -6.45 10.00
C HIS A 66 7.50 -5.88 8.67
N PHE A 67 6.96 -6.73 7.79
CA PHE A 67 6.29 -6.30 6.57
C PHE A 67 4.96 -5.59 6.86
N PHE A 68 4.18 -6.07 7.83
CA PHE A 68 3.00 -5.35 8.31
C PHE A 68 3.33 -3.98 8.91
N TRP A 69 4.48 -3.83 9.59
CA TRP A 69 4.93 -2.53 10.07
C TRP A 69 5.19 -1.56 8.92
N ALA A 70 5.89 -2.01 7.88
CA ALA A 70 6.12 -1.21 6.68
C ALA A 70 4.82 -0.72 6.04
N LEU A 71 3.84 -1.61 5.87
CA LEU A 71 2.54 -1.26 5.27
C LEU A 71 1.74 -0.31 6.15
N HIS A 72 1.74 -0.52 7.46
CA HIS A 72 1.09 0.39 8.40
C HIS A 72 1.75 1.78 8.39
N LEU A 73 3.09 1.85 8.30
CA LEU A 73 3.81 3.11 8.17
C LEU A 73 3.47 3.83 6.86
N LEU A 74 3.44 3.11 5.74
CA LEU A 74 3.07 3.68 4.42
C LEU A 74 1.63 4.17 4.41
N LYS A 75 0.69 3.41 4.98
CA LYS A 75 -0.74 3.74 4.95
C LYS A 75 -1.09 4.90 5.89
N CYS A 76 -0.64 4.84 7.14
CA CYS A 76 -1.07 5.79 8.15
C CYS A 76 -0.13 6.99 8.30
N TYR A 77 1.09 6.91 7.75
CA TYR A 77 2.13 7.95 7.81
C TYR A 77 2.26 8.61 9.19
N LYS A 78 2.19 7.80 10.25
CA LYS A 78 2.20 8.29 11.63
C LYS A 78 3.62 8.70 12.03
N THR A 79 3.70 9.56 13.06
CA THR A 79 4.98 9.87 13.70
C THR A 79 5.64 8.59 14.22
N GLU A 80 6.97 8.58 14.27
CA GLU A 80 7.75 7.40 14.64
C GLU A 80 7.39 6.86 16.03
N TYR A 81 7.05 7.74 16.96
CA TYR A 81 6.57 7.39 18.30
C TYR A 81 5.29 6.57 18.27
N VAL A 82 4.28 7.05 17.52
CA VAL A 82 2.99 6.36 17.41
C VAL A 82 3.14 5.06 16.62
N HIS A 83 4.02 5.06 15.61
CA HIS A 83 4.37 3.86 14.86
C HIS A 83 5.04 2.80 15.75
N GLY A 84 6.02 3.19 16.56
CA GLY A 84 6.67 2.29 17.53
C GLY A 84 5.71 1.70 18.55
N ALA A 85 4.75 2.51 19.03
CA ALA A 85 3.69 2.04 19.92
C ALA A 85 2.80 0.97 19.28
N PHE A 86 2.41 1.15 18.01
CA PHE A 86 1.70 0.12 17.25
C PHE A 86 2.53 -1.18 17.13
N CYS A 87 3.81 -1.04 16.82
CA CYS A 87 4.73 -2.18 16.64
C CYS A 87 5.09 -2.89 17.96
N ARG A 88 4.78 -2.30 19.12
CA ARG A 88 5.15 -2.79 20.47
C ARG A 88 6.65 -3.06 20.61
N ARG A 89 7.47 -2.21 19.98
CA ARG A 89 8.93 -2.28 19.95
C ARG A 89 9.53 -0.88 20.10
N SER A 90 10.85 -0.80 20.27
CA SER A 90 11.53 0.49 20.23
C SER A 90 11.32 1.16 18.87
N ARG A 91 11.26 2.50 18.90
CA ARG A 91 11.05 3.35 17.73
C ARG A 91 12.07 3.03 16.63
N GLU A 92 13.34 2.96 17.01
CA GLU A 92 14.46 2.74 16.10
C GLU A 92 14.34 1.39 15.39
N ASN A 93 13.90 0.36 16.12
CA ASN A 93 13.72 -0.98 15.58
C ASN A 93 12.53 -1.03 14.60
N ALA A 94 11.39 -0.45 15.00
CA ALA A 94 10.18 -0.40 14.17
C ALA A 94 10.43 0.35 12.85
N ILE A 95 11.09 1.51 12.90
CA ILE A 95 11.43 2.32 11.72
C ILE A 95 12.46 1.62 10.84
N ARG A 96 13.53 1.06 11.43
CA ARG A 96 14.57 0.33 10.67
C ARG A 96 13.97 -0.79 9.83
N TRP A 97 13.14 -1.65 10.43
CA TRP A 97 12.54 -2.77 9.72
C TRP A 97 11.45 -2.33 8.75
N SER A 98 10.66 -1.33 9.10
CA SER A 98 9.68 -0.76 8.18
C SER A 98 10.34 -0.25 6.90
N TRP A 99 11.40 0.56 7.02
CA TRP A 99 12.15 1.06 5.86
C TRP A 99 12.87 -0.03 5.08
N PHE A 100 13.33 -1.09 5.73
CA PHE A 100 13.88 -2.26 5.04
C PHE A 100 12.86 -2.84 4.04
N TYR A 101 11.63 -3.11 4.48
CA TYR A 101 10.58 -3.65 3.61
C TYR A 101 10.04 -2.60 2.63
N ILE A 102 9.91 -1.33 2.99
CA ILE A 102 9.52 -0.26 2.05
C ILE A 102 10.49 -0.21 0.87
N ARG A 103 11.80 -0.29 1.13
CA ARG A 103 12.81 -0.34 0.06
C ARG A 103 12.71 -1.61 -0.77
N ALA A 104 12.44 -2.76 -0.15
CA ALA A 104 12.23 -4.01 -0.88
C ALA A 104 11.00 -3.93 -1.81
N ILE A 105 9.87 -3.39 -1.32
CA ILE A 105 8.67 -3.15 -2.12
C ILE A 105 8.96 -2.17 -3.27
N ARG A 106 9.71 -1.10 -3.03
CA ARG A 106 10.12 -0.16 -4.09
C ARG A 106 10.91 -0.86 -5.20
N ARG A 107 11.77 -1.82 -4.87
CA ARG A 107 12.56 -2.60 -5.86
C ARG A 107 11.69 -3.52 -6.71
N LEU A 108 10.51 -3.94 -6.24
CA LEU A 108 9.56 -4.69 -7.08
C LEU A 108 9.13 -3.93 -8.33
N LYS A 109 9.26 -2.59 -8.35
CA LYS A 109 8.95 -1.78 -9.53
C LYS A 109 9.72 -2.24 -10.76
N GLU A 110 10.97 -2.68 -10.60
CA GLU A 110 11.83 -3.16 -11.69
C GLU A 110 11.29 -4.42 -12.38
N PHE A 111 10.51 -5.22 -11.65
CA PHE A 111 9.92 -6.47 -12.15
C PHE A 111 8.46 -6.33 -12.56
N LYS A 112 7.71 -5.44 -11.90
CA LYS A 112 6.26 -5.31 -12.08
C LYS A 112 5.82 -4.13 -12.94
N VAL A 113 6.59 -3.06 -12.99
CA VAL A 113 6.25 -1.85 -13.76
C VAL A 113 7.17 -1.80 -14.98
N LEU A 114 6.90 -2.70 -15.92
CA LEU A 114 7.57 -2.75 -17.21
C LEU A 114 6.84 -1.83 -18.18
N TRP A 115 7.55 -0.83 -18.68
CA TRP A 115 7.03 0.01 -19.74
C TRP A 115 7.30 -0.66 -21.09
N PRO A 116 6.31 -0.71 -22.00
CA PRO A 116 6.57 -1.17 -23.36
C PRO A 116 7.61 -0.27 -24.02
N GLN A 117 8.43 -0.84 -24.91
CA GLN A 117 9.34 -0.04 -25.73
C GLN A 117 8.52 0.86 -26.65
N PHE A 118 8.75 2.17 -26.56
CA PHE A 118 8.06 3.16 -27.37
C PHE A 118 8.50 3.03 -28.83
N THR A 119 7.58 2.67 -29.70
CA THR A 119 7.78 2.77 -31.15
C THR A 119 7.16 4.08 -31.65
N PRO A 120 7.83 4.84 -32.53
CA PRO A 120 7.37 6.16 -33.00
C PRO A 120 5.98 6.17 -33.66
N ASN A 121 5.43 5.00 -34.01
CA ASN A 121 4.20 4.87 -34.79
C ASN A 121 2.96 4.51 -33.94
N VAL A 122 3.10 4.45 -32.61
CA VAL A 122 1.96 4.22 -31.71
C VAL A 122 1.75 5.48 -30.89
N ALA A 123 0.65 6.21 -31.16
CA ALA A 123 0.23 7.36 -30.37
C ALA A 123 -0.08 6.90 -28.94
N THR A 124 0.92 6.97 -28.05
CA THR A 124 0.79 6.60 -26.65
C THR A 124 0.61 7.88 -25.85
N ILE A 125 -0.61 8.12 -25.38
CA ILE A 125 -0.94 9.28 -24.54
C ILE A 125 -0.55 8.94 -23.10
N PHE A 126 0.41 9.68 -22.55
CA PHE A 126 0.68 9.67 -21.12
C PHE A 126 -0.26 10.65 -20.43
N ALA A 127 -1.36 10.14 -19.91
CA ALA A 127 -2.16 10.89 -18.95
C ALA A 127 -1.64 10.56 -17.54
N THR A 128 -1.10 11.57 -16.84
CA THR A 128 -1.01 11.48 -15.38
C THR A 128 -2.41 11.75 -14.85
N VAL A 129 -3.05 10.74 -14.28
CA VAL A 129 -4.33 10.93 -13.57
C VAL A 129 -3.97 11.45 -12.19
N ASP A 130 -3.87 12.76 -12.06
CA ASP A 130 -3.94 13.38 -10.75
C ASP A 130 -5.40 13.37 -10.32
N GLY A 131 -5.74 12.61 -9.29
CA GLY A 131 -7.11 12.53 -8.74
C GLY A 131 -7.52 13.80 -7.98
N VAL A 132 -6.88 14.92 -8.27
CA VAL A 132 -7.19 16.22 -7.70
C VAL A 132 -8.14 16.89 -8.67
N HIS A 133 -9.35 17.17 -8.19
CA HIS A 133 -10.26 18.04 -8.91
C HIS A 133 -9.51 19.29 -9.37
N CYS A 134 -9.60 19.64 -10.66
CA CYS A 134 -9.04 20.87 -11.18
C CYS A 134 -10.19 21.80 -11.58
N SER A 135 -10.14 23.06 -11.12
CA SER A 135 -11.16 24.05 -11.49
C SER A 135 -11.09 24.31 -12.99
N THR A 136 -12.25 24.36 -13.65
CA THR A 136 -12.34 24.61 -15.07
C THR A 136 -13.07 25.91 -15.37
N GLU A 137 -12.45 26.73 -16.21
CA GLU A 137 -13.01 28.01 -16.67
C GLU A 137 -13.95 27.85 -17.89
N GLU A 138 -13.96 26.64 -18.48
CA GLU A 138 -14.68 26.36 -19.71
C GLU A 138 -16.18 26.09 -19.49
N ILE A 139 -16.54 25.56 -18.32
CA ILE A 139 -17.93 25.21 -17.98
C ILE A 139 -18.56 26.37 -17.21
N LYS A 140 -19.38 27.16 -17.89
CA LYS A 140 -20.09 28.28 -17.29
C LYS A 140 -21.49 27.84 -16.84
N GLY A 141 -21.85 28.16 -15.60
CA GLY A 141 -23.15 27.84 -15.00
C GLY A 141 -23.14 26.61 -14.08
N PHE A 142 -24.14 26.52 -13.19
CA PHE A 142 -24.23 25.44 -12.21
C PHE A 142 -24.63 24.12 -12.89
N ASN A 143 -23.74 23.13 -12.86
CA ASN A 143 -24.03 21.75 -13.23
C ASN A 143 -23.62 20.82 -12.08
N ARG A 144 -24.59 20.07 -11.54
CA ARG A 144 -24.40 19.17 -10.41
C ARG A 144 -23.34 18.09 -10.66
N GLN A 145 -23.16 17.65 -11.90
CA GLN A 145 -22.17 16.62 -12.25
C GLN A 145 -20.74 17.13 -12.20
N ASN A 146 -20.54 18.43 -12.45
CA ASN A 146 -19.22 19.06 -12.50
C ASN A 146 -18.97 19.96 -11.28
N TRP A 147 -19.83 19.89 -10.26
CA TRP A 147 -19.72 20.75 -9.08
C TRP A 147 -18.74 20.15 -8.07
N SER A 148 -17.65 20.87 -7.81
CA SER A 148 -16.70 20.49 -6.78
C SER A 148 -16.88 21.30 -5.50
N HIS A 149 -17.09 20.59 -4.40
CA HIS A 149 -17.09 21.17 -3.06
C HIS A 149 -15.73 21.77 -2.66
N LYS A 150 -14.64 21.39 -3.34
CA LYS A 150 -13.29 21.92 -3.07
C LYS A 150 -13.12 23.36 -3.56
N PHE A 151 -13.68 23.68 -4.73
CA PHE A 151 -13.55 25.00 -5.37
C PHE A 151 -14.81 25.85 -5.24
N ASN A 152 -15.88 25.28 -4.70
CA ASN A 152 -17.20 25.91 -4.67
C ASN A 152 -17.62 26.37 -6.08
N GLY A 153 -17.38 25.50 -7.06
CA GLY A 153 -17.50 25.84 -8.48
C GLY A 153 -17.25 24.64 -9.41
N PRO A 154 -17.31 24.87 -10.73
CA PRO A 154 -17.07 23.86 -11.75
C PRO A 154 -15.64 23.31 -11.69
N ALA A 155 -15.51 21.98 -11.70
CA ALA A 155 -14.24 21.29 -11.77
C ALA A 155 -14.37 19.94 -12.48
N LEU A 156 -13.28 19.49 -13.10
CA LEU A 156 -13.15 18.13 -13.61
C LEU A 156 -12.57 17.23 -12.54
N SER A 157 -13.06 15.98 -12.47
CA SER A 157 -12.53 14.91 -11.63
C SER A 157 -11.78 13.89 -12.46
#